data_AF-A0A957QDG2-F1
#
_entry.id   AF-A0A957QDG2-F1
#
_cell.length_a   1.000
_cell.length_b   1.000
_cell.length_c   1.000
_cell.angle_alpha   90.00
_cell.angle_beta   90.00
_cell.angle_gamma   90.00
#
_symmetry.space_group_name_H-M   'P 1'
#
loop_
_entity.id
_entity.type
_entity.pdbx_description
1 polymer ?
#
loop_
_entity_poly.entity_id
_entity_poly.type
_entity_poly.pdbx_seq_one_letter_code
_entity_poly.pdbx_strand_id
1 'polypeptide(L)'
;MTIERKRKTRGMVEAEFTRSLIQFEKEHLGRGPADVRTYLLSDMAVVRMQGILTPAEQKLSATAEGRDLVKEMRRQLFENSRDLLEAIVDDVLGCRLVSLHTDMSTVSGERMVVFIVDADLDVLYPAGRR
;
A
#
# COMPACT_ATOMS: atom_id res chain seq x y z
N MET A 1 9.93 21.23 19.54
CA MET A 1 9.41 22.07 18.45
C MET A 1 8.22 21.35 17.85
N THR A 2 7.00 21.74 18.23
CA THR A 2 5.78 21.12 17.70
C THR A 2 5.56 21.70 16.31
N ILE A 3 5.92 20.94 15.28
CA ILE A 3 5.61 21.31 13.89
C ILE A 3 4.09 21.33 13.80
N GLU A 4 3.56 22.52 13.57
CA GLU A 4 2.15 22.75 13.25
C GLU A 4 1.83 21.94 11.99
N ARG A 5 1.33 20.71 12.14
CA ARG A 5 0.83 19.91 10.99
C ARG A 5 -0.34 20.69 10.41
N LYS A 6 -0.07 21.49 9.37
CA LYS A 6 -1.09 22.12 8.52
C LYS A 6 -2.15 21.06 8.25
N ARG A 7 -3.42 21.34 8.57
CA ARG A 7 -4.51 20.35 8.50
C ARG A 7 -4.65 19.87 7.06
N LYS A 8 -4.04 18.72 6.73
CA LYS A 8 -4.07 18.14 5.38
C LYS A 8 -5.50 17.70 5.07
N THR A 9 -5.95 17.91 3.83
CA THR A 9 -7.22 17.35 3.39
C THR A 9 -7.07 15.84 3.16
N ARG A 10 -8.18 15.10 3.18
CA ARG A 10 -8.17 13.65 2.91
C ARG A 10 -7.41 13.30 1.62
N GLY A 11 -7.73 13.99 0.52
CA GLY A 11 -7.07 13.75 -0.76
C GLY A 11 -5.57 14.04 -0.75
N MET A 12 -5.10 15.00 0.06
CA MET A 12 -3.66 15.25 0.23
C MET A 12 -2.97 14.09 0.96
N VAL A 13 -3.61 13.55 2.00
CA VAL A 13 -3.09 12.42 2.78
C VAL A 13 -3.10 11.13 1.96
N GLU A 14 -4.21 10.83 1.26
CA GLU A 14 -4.31 9.69 0.34
C GLU A 14 -3.23 9.75 -0.75
N ALA A 15 -3.00 10.94 -1.34
CA ALA A 15 -1.95 11.13 -2.35
C ALA A 15 -0.54 10.98 -1.76
N GLU A 16 -0.30 11.42 -0.53
CA GLU A 16 0.98 11.26 0.14
C GLU A 16 1.27 9.81 0.48
N PHE A 17 0.29 9.09 1.04
CA PHE A 17 0.40 7.66 1.34
C PHE A 17 0.65 6.84 0.07
N THR A 18 -0.08 7.17 -1.00
CA THR A 18 0.13 6.59 -2.33
C THR A 18 1.57 6.77 -2.82
N ARG A 19 2.13 7.99 -2.70
CA ARG A 19 3.52 8.25 -3.13
C ARG A 19 4.54 7.46 -2.29
N SER A 20 4.35 7.39 -0.97
CA SER A 20 5.23 6.62 -0.10
C SER A 20 5.23 5.14 -0.47
N LEU A 21 4.07 4.57 -0.82
CA LEU A 21 3.99 3.17 -1.26
C LEU A 21 4.59 2.92 -2.65
N ILE A 22 4.45 3.87 -3.58
CA ILE A 22 5.14 3.79 -4.88
C ILE A 22 6.65 3.76 -4.68
N GLN A 23 7.17 4.62 -3.79
CA GLN A 23 8.61 4.67 -3.49
C GLN A 23 9.07 3.37 -2.83
N PHE A 24 8.33 2.89 -1.84
CA PHE A 24 8.58 1.62 -1.17
C PHE A 24 8.68 0.45 -2.17
N GLU A 25 7.69 0.25 -3.03
CA GLU A 25 7.69 -0.81 -4.05
C GLU A 25 8.88 -0.67 -5.01
N LYS A 26 9.23 0.56 -5.41
CA LYS A 26 10.37 0.79 -6.29
C LYS A 26 11.71 0.41 -5.63
N GLU A 27 11.90 0.79 -4.37
CA GLU A 27 13.15 0.54 -3.63
C GLU A 27 13.30 -0.91 -3.19
N HIS A 28 12.21 -1.54 -2.75
CA HIS A 28 12.26 -2.89 -2.15
C HIS A 28 11.98 -4.00 -3.15
N LEU A 29 11.21 -3.71 -4.20
CA LEU A 29 10.76 -4.71 -5.18
C LEU A 29 11.29 -4.42 -6.59
N GLY A 30 12.13 -3.38 -6.73
CA GLY A 30 12.87 -3.05 -7.95
C GLY A 30 12.03 -2.45 -9.08
N ARG A 31 10.72 -2.32 -8.89
CA ARG A 31 9.77 -1.75 -9.86
C ARG A 31 8.59 -1.13 -9.11
N GLY A 32 8.30 0.14 -9.42
CA GLY A 32 7.05 0.77 -8.97
C GLY A 32 5.82 0.28 -9.75
N PRO A 33 4.63 0.23 -9.15
CA PRO A 33 3.39 -0.09 -9.86
C PRO A 33 3.06 0.96 -10.93
N ALA A 34 2.25 0.58 -11.91
CA ALA A 34 1.80 1.48 -12.99
C ALA A 34 0.67 2.42 -12.55
N ASP A 35 -0.24 1.92 -11.71
CA ASP A 35 -1.29 2.73 -11.06
C ASP A 35 -1.37 2.34 -9.59
N VAL A 36 -1.54 3.33 -8.71
CA VAL A 36 -1.75 3.13 -7.28
C VAL A 36 -2.81 4.09 -6.79
N ARG A 37 -3.77 3.57 -6.03
CA ARG A 37 -4.81 4.37 -5.39
C ARG A 37 -4.97 3.98 -3.94
N THR A 38 -5.02 4.99 -3.08
CA THR A 38 -5.31 4.84 -1.65
C THR A 38 -6.70 5.38 -1.37
N TYR A 39 -7.44 4.64 -0.56
CA TYR A 39 -8.75 5.01 -0.03
C TYR A 39 -8.68 4.86 1.48
N LEU A 40 -8.96 5.93 2.22
CA LEU A 40 -9.20 5.77 3.65
C LEU A 40 -10.65 5.31 3.84
N LEU A 41 -10.96 4.57 4.89
CA LEU A 41 -12.31 4.12 5.24
C LEU A 41 -12.31 3.66 6.70
N SER A 42 -12.99 4.39 7.59
CA SER A 42 -13.00 4.09 9.02
C SER A 42 -11.56 3.90 9.55
N ASP A 43 -11.25 2.77 10.17
CA ASP A 43 -9.91 2.42 10.67
C ASP A 43 -9.00 1.75 9.63
N MET A 44 -9.32 1.88 8.34
CA MET A 44 -8.62 1.21 7.25
C MET A 44 -8.05 2.19 6.22
N ALA A 45 -6.80 1.97 5.82
CA ALA A 45 -6.28 2.46 4.56
C ALA A 45 -6.23 1.31 3.54
N VAL A 46 -7.04 1.39 2.50
CA VAL A 46 -7.14 0.39 1.43
C VAL A 46 -6.37 0.90 0.22
N VAL A 47 -5.44 0.09 -0.28
CA VAL A 47 -4.57 0.43 -1.39
C VAL A 47 -4.74 -0.58 -2.51
N ARG A 48 -5.01 -0.08 -3.71
CA ARG A 48 -5.04 -0.88 -4.94
C ARG A 48 -3.85 -0.51 -5.79
N MET A 49 -3.08 -1.51 -6.21
CA MET A 49 -1.92 -1.37 -7.09
C MET A 49 -2.14 -2.18 -8.36
N GLN A 50 -1.78 -1.63 -9.52
CA GLN A 50 -1.82 -2.33 -10.80
C GLN A 50 -0.47 -2.28 -11.52
N GLY A 51 -0.18 -3.29 -12.33
CA GLY A 51 1.05 -3.35 -13.11
C GLY A 51 2.29 -3.65 -12.26
N ILE A 52 2.11 -4.40 -11.16
CA ILE A 52 3.18 -4.73 -10.20
C ILE A 52 4.18 -5.76 -10.72
N LEU A 53 3.78 -6.60 -11.68
CA LEU A 53 4.63 -7.64 -12.24
C LEU A 53 5.64 -7.07 -13.25
N THR A 54 6.89 -7.45 -13.07
CA THR A 54 7.96 -7.29 -14.05
C THR A 54 7.73 -8.20 -15.27
N PRO A 55 8.35 -7.91 -16.43
CA PRO A 55 8.25 -8.79 -17.61
C PRO A 55 8.72 -10.23 -17.35
N ALA A 56 9.69 -10.42 -16.45
CA ALA A 56 10.17 -11.75 -16.07
C ALA A 56 9.12 -12.51 -15.24
N GLU A 57 8.51 -11.86 -14.25
CA GLU A 57 7.43 -12.45 -13.45
C GLU A 57 6.19 -12.76 -14.30
N GLN A 58 5.83 -11.91 -15.26
CA GLN A 58 4.74 -12.18 -16.19
C GLN A 58 4.98 -13.46 -16.98
N LYS A 59 6.18 -13.63 -17.54
CA LYS A 59 6.55 -14.87 -18.26
C LYS A 59 6.52 -16.09 -17.35
N LEU A 60 7.06 -15.97 -16.13
CA LEU A 60 7.06 -17.06 -15.15
C LEU A 60 5.62 -17.45 -14.76
N SER A 61 4.73 -16.48 -14.57
CA SER A 61 3.33 -16.67 -14.18
C SER A 61 2.42 -17.29 -15.25
N ALA A 62 2.98 -17.65 -16.42
CA ALA A 62 2.25 -18.33 -17.48
C ALA A 62 1.79 -19.75 -17.07
N THR A 63 2.53 -20.43 -16.17
CA THR A 63 2.15 -21.74 -15.62
C THR A 63 1.53 -21.62 -14.23
N ALA A 64 0.84 -22.68 -13.77
CA ALA A 64 0.28 -22.71 -12.43
C ALA A 64 1.39 -22.63 -11.36
N GLU A 65 2.45 -23.46 -11.48
CA GLU A 65 3.54 -23.43 -10.50
C GLU A 65 4.25 -22.07 -10.48
N GLY A 66 4.43 -21.46 -11.65
CA GLY A 66 5.06 -20.15 -11.75
C GLY A 66 4.22 -19.03 -11.11
N ARG A 67 2.88 -19.11 -11.17
CA ARG A 67 2.01 -18.19 -10.43
C ARG A 67 2.20 -18.33 -8.93
N ASP A 68 2.23 -19.56 -8.43
CA ASP A 68 2.37 -19.83 -7.00
C ASP A 68 3.73 -19.34 -6.48
N LEU A 69 4.80 -19.57 -7.24
CA LEU A 69 6.15 -19.07 -6.92
C LEU A 69 6.21 -17.54 -6.88
N VAL A 70 5.63 -16.86 -7.88
CA VAL A 70 5.60 -15.38 -7.90
C VAL A 70 4.81 -14.84 -6.72
N LYS A 71 3.64 -15.42 -6.42
CA LYS A 71 2.81 -15.02 -5.28
C LYS A 71 3.54 -15.19 -3.96
N GLU A 72 4.17 -16.35 -3.75
CA GLU A 72 4.86 -16.65 -2.49
C GLU A 72 6.07 -15.73 -2.28
N MET A 73 6.88 -15.52 -3.31
CA MET A 73 8.01 -14.58 -3.24
C MET A 73 7.53 -13.16 -2.90
N ARG A 74 6.49 -12.68 -3.59
CA ARG A 74 5.92 -11.35 -3.37
C ARG A 74 5.26 -11.19 -2.01
N ARG A 75 4.68 -12.26 -1.44
CA ARG A 75 4.13 -12.29 -0.08
C ARG A 75 5.26 -12.13 0.94
N GLN A 76 6.31 -12.94 0.84
CA GLN A 76 7.45 -12.89 1.76
C GLN A 76 8.16 -11.53 1.75
N LEU A 77 8.42 -10.95 0.58
CA LEU A 77 9.08 -9.64 0.50
C LEU A 77 8.24 -8.52 1.14
N PHE A 78 6.92 -8.59 1.02
CA PHE A 78 6.03 -7.61 1.61
C PHE A 78 5.93 -7.78 3.13
N GLU A 79 5.80 -9.02 3.63
CA GLU A 79 5.76 -9.32 5.06
C GLU A 79 7.06 -8.94 5.78
N ASN A 80 8.21 -9.21 5.16
CA ASN A 80 9.52 -8.85 5.70
C ASN A 80 9.78 -7.33 5.72
N SER A 81 8.91 -6.56 5.08
CA SER A 81 9.00 -5.10 5.03
C SER A 81 8.02 -4.41 5.97
N ARG A 82 7.41 -5.15 6.90
CA ARG A 82 6.41 -4.63 7.84
C ARG A 82 6.89 -3.41 8.61
N ASP A 83 8.10 -3.41 9.15
CA ASP A 83 8.63 -2.29 9.94
C ASP A 83 8.68 -0.97 9.15
N LEU A 84 9.02 -1.05 7.85
CA LEU A 84 9.01 0.13 6.98
C LEU A 84 7.59 0.61 6.68
N LEU A 85 6.67 -0.33 6.47
CA LEU A 85 5.26 -0.01 6.26
C LEU A 85 4.63 0.61 7.51
N GLU A 86 5.01 0.15 8.70
CA GLU A 86 4.63 0.75 9.98
C GLU A 86 5.12 2.19 10.09
N ALA A 87 6.38 2.45 9.72
CA ALA A 87 6.92 3.81 9.69
C ALA A 87 6.17 4.72 8.71
N ILE A 88 5.85 4.23 7.50
CA ILE A 88 5.05 4.99 6.51
C ILE A 88 3.68 5.34 7.07
N VAL A 89 3.03 4.41 7.78
CA VAL A 89 1.72 4.63 8.41
C VAL A 89 1.81 5.70 9.49
N ASP A 90 2.79 5.63 10.38
CA ASP A 90 2.99 6.64 11.43
C ASP A 90 3.30 8.02 10.84
N ASP A 91 4.25 8.10 9.90
CA ASP A 91 4.68 9.35 9.28
C ASP A 91 3.54 10.05 8.54
N VAL A 92 2.79 9.29 7.73
CA VAL A 92 1.79 9.86 6.83
C VAL A 92 0.42 9.99 7.48
N LEU A 93 -0.06 8.94 8.16
CA LEU A 93 -1.40 8.87 8.75
C LEU A 93 -1.42 9.31 10.24
N GLY A 94 -0.26 9.37 10.91
CA GLY A 94 -0.18 9.81 12.31
C GLY A 94 -0.87 8.87 13.29
N CYS A 95 -0.96 7.59 12.97
CA CYS A 95 -1.56 6.54 13.78
C CYS A 95 -0.70 5.27 13.71
N ARG A 96 -0.96 4.29 14.58
CA ARG A 96 -0.19 3.04 14.62
C ARG A 96 -0.87 1.98 13.78
N LEU A 97 -0.06 1.19 13.07
CA LEU A 97 -0.53 0.00 12.37
C LEU A 97 -0.88 -1.09 13.38
N VAL A 98 -2.09 -1.63 13.28
CA VAL A 98 -2.58 -2.77 14.07
C VAL A 98 -2.36 -4.07 13.29
N SER A 99 -2.79 -4.11 12.04
CA SER A 99 -2.60 -5.27 11.17
C SER A 99 -2.44 -4.89 9.70
N LEU A 100 -1.81 -5.80 8.96
CA LEU A 100 -1.52 -5.66 7.54
C LEU A 100 -2.04 -6.89 6.81
N HIS A 101 -2.82 -6.66 5.76
CA HIS A 101 -3.36 -7.72 4.92
C HIS A 101 -3.03 -7.41 3.46
N THR A 102 -2.63 -8.42 2.71
CA THR A 102 -2.29 -8.28 1.30
C THR A 102 -2.71 -9.51 0.53
N ASP A 103 -3.21 -9.30 -0.69
CA ASP A 103 -3.40 -10.37 -1.68
C ASP A 103 -3.06 -9.84 -3.07
N MET A 104 -2.66 -10.74 -3.96
CA MET A 104 -2.32 -10.38 -5.33
C MET A 104 -2.81 -11.41 -6.35
N SER A 105 -3.17 -10.88 -7.52
CA SER A 105 -3.51 -11.66 -8.70
C SER A 105 -2.42 -11.52 -9.74
N THR A 106 -1.77 -12.65 -10.06
CA THR A 106 -0.81 -12.71 -11.17
C THR A 106 -1.50 -12.68 -12.54
N VAL A 107 -2.82 -12.90 -12.60
CA VAL A 107 -3.60 -12.86 -13.85
C VAL A 107 -3.89 -11.42 -14.26
N SER A 108 -4.32 -10.58 -13.31
CA SER A 108 -4.60 -9.16 -13.57
C SER A 108 -3.40 -8.25 -13.30
N GLY A 109 -2.34 -8.76 -12.67
CA GLY A 109 -1.19 -7.94 -12.24
C GLY A 109 -1.58 -6.92 -11.18
N GLU A 110 -2.54 -7.27 -10.33
CA GLU A 110 -3.12 -6.42 -9.29
C GLU A 110 -2.71 -6.89 -7.89
N ARG A 111 -2.52 -5.94 -6.99
CA ARG A 111 -2.37 -6.18 -5.55
C ARG A 111 -3.33 -5.29 -4.78
N MET A 112 -3.97 -5.87 -3.78
CA MET A 112 -4.74 -5.16 -2.78
C MET A 112 -3.99 -5.24 -1.46
N VAL A 113 -3.84 -4.09 -0.80
CA VAL A 113 -3.27 -4.02 0.55
C VAL A 113 -4.25 -3.29 1.45
N VAL A 114 -4.47 -3.82 2.65
CA VAL A 114 -5.29 -3.20 3.68
C VAL A 114 -4.45 -3.02 4.93
N PHE A 115 -4.33 -1.77 5.36
CA PHE A 115 -3.71 -1.38 6.61
C PHE A 115 -4.81 -1.07 7.62
N ILE A 116 -4.86 -1.82 8.72
CA ILE A 116 -5.76 -1.54 9.85
C ILE A 116 -4.99 -0.72 10.87
N VAL A 117 -5.54 0.39 11.32
CA VAL A 117 -4.85 1.33 12.23
C VAL A 117 -5.64 1.56 13.52
N ASP A 118 -5.01 2.16 14.53
CA ASP A 118 -5.61 2.39 15.84
C ASP A 118 -6.44 3.70 15.95
N ALA A 119 -6.93 4.22 14.82
CA ALA A 119 -7.69 5.47 14.76
C ALA A 119 -8.74 5.47 13.64
N ASP A 120 -9.84 6.21 13.85
CA ASP A 120 -10.84 6.46 12.81
C ASP A 120 -10.34 7.55 11.84
N LEU A 121 -9.98 7.13 10.62
CA LEU A 121 -9.46 7.99 9.56
C LEU A 121 -10.52 8.90 8.94
N ASP A 122 -11.81 8.59 9.07
CA ASP A 122 -12.88 9.48 8.63
C ASP A 122 -13.06 10.66 9.59
N VAL A 123 -12.73 10.48 10.87
CA VAL A 123 -12.66 11.56 11.86
C VAL A 123 -11.37 12.36 11.71
N LEU A 124 -10.22 11.70 11.54
CA LEU A 124 -8.92 12.37 11.37
C LEU A 124 -8.83 13.14 10.05
N TYR A 125 -9.38 12.58 8.97
CA TYR A 125 -9.35 13.11 7.62
C TYR A 125 -10.74 13.11 6.97
N PRO A 126 -11.64 14.01 7.39
CA PRO A 126 -13.00 14.07 6.87
C PRO A 126 -13.00 14.27 5.35
N ALA A 127 -13.84 13.49 4.66
CA ALA A 127 -14.11 13.75 3.25
C ALA A 127 -14.74 15.15 3.12
N GLY A 128 -14.25 15.96 2.19
CA GLY A 128 -14.96 17.18 1.80
C GLY A 128 -16.36 16.79 1.32
N ARG A 129 -17.40 17.54 1.71
CA ARG A 129 -18.74 17.37 1.13
C ARG A 129 -18.59 17.41 -0.39
N ARG A 130 -18.93 16.30 -1.05
CA ARG A 130 -19.02 16.24 -2.51
C ARG A 130 -20.12 17.17 -3.01
#